data_AF-A0AAD2AF15-F1
#
_entry.id   AF-A0AAD2AF15-F1
#
_cell.length_a   1.000
_cell.length_b   1.000
_cell.length_c   1.000
_cell.angle_alpha   90.00
_cell.angle_beta   90.00
_cell.angle_gamma   90.00
#
_symmetry.space_group_name_H-M   'P 1'
#
loop_
_entity.id
_entity.type
_entity.pdbx_description
1 polymer ?
#
loop_
_entity_poly.entity_id
_entity_poly.type
_entity_poly.pdbx_seq_one_letter_code
_entity_poly.pdbx_strand_id
1 'polypeptide(L)'
;MIEKQIGKRVKRLRTNNGLEFYSNEFNNFYKAKGIRRYLTVRHTLQQNGVTERMNKNLMENVMCMLSNSGLSKIFLTEAASIAYFIINRPSLIAVEKRL
;
A
#
# COMPACT_ATOMS: atom_id res chain seq x y z
N MET A 1 8.56 -4.55 8.43
CA MET A 1 7.83 -3.42 9.02
C MET A 1 6.32 -3.65 9.04
N ILE A 2 5.69 -4.18 7.97
CA ILE A 2 4.24 -4.51 7.94
C ILE A 2 3.83 -5.61 8.94
N GLU A 3 4.58 -6.70 9.04
CA GLU A 3 4.24 -7.80 9.96
C GLU A 3 4.20 -7.35 11.43
N LYS A 4 5.06 -6.37 11.79
CA LYS A 4 5.09 -5.78 13.13
C LYS A 4 3.90 -4.83 13.38
N GLN A 5 3.45 -4.11 12.36
CA GLN A 5 2.32 -3.19 12.47
C GLN A 5 0.97 -3.92 12.57
N ILE A 6 0.80 -5.04 11.84
CA ILE A 6 -0.48 -5.76 11.76
C ILE A 6 -0.48 -7.02 12.64
N GLY A 7 0.68 -7.45 13.15
CA GLY A 7 0.83 -8.68 13.94
C GLY A 7 0.64 -9.96 13.11
N LYS A 8 0.64 -9.87 11.78
CA LYS A 8 0.39 -10.99 10.86
C LYS A 8 1.60 -11.25 9.98
N ARG A 9 1.98 -12.52 9.87
CA ARG A 9 3.06 -12.96 8.99
C ARG A 9 2.60 -12.97 7.53
N VAL A 10 3.40 -12.36 6.66
CA VAL A 10 3.20 -12.40 5.21
C VAL A 10 3.66 -13.77 4.70
N LYS A 11 2.79 -14.45 3.95
CA LYS A 11 3.11 -15.76 3.35
C LYS A 11 3.56 -15.65 1.89
N ARG A 12 2.94 -14.73 1.16
CA ARG A 12 3.15 -14.53 -0.27
C ARG A 12 3.16 -13.04 -0.57
N LEU A 13 4.07 -12.60 -1.43
CA LEU A 13 4.14 -11.24 -1.93
C LEU A 13 4.08 -11.27 -3.44
N ARG A 14 3.16 -10.50 -4.03
CA ARG A 14 3.09 -10.29 -5.48
C ARG A 14 3.60 -8.89 -5.79
N THR A 15 4.58 -8.78 -6.67
CA THR A 15 5.07 -7.49 -7.18
C THR A 15 4.96 -7.47 -8.70
N ASN A 16 4.93 -6.28 -9.30
CA ASN A 16 5.09 -6.17 -10.74
C ASN A 16 6.48 -6.71 -11.15
N ASN A 17 6.65 -7.08 -12.42
CA ASN A 17 7.95 -7.47 -12.96
C ASN A 17 8.84 -6.24 -13.29
N GLY A 18 8.71 -5.19 -12.49
CA GLY A 18 9.61 -4.04 -12.53
C GLY A 18 10.97 -4.43 -11.97
N LEU A 19 12.04 -3.82 -12.48
CA LEU A 19 13.41 -4.10 -12.06
C LEU A 19 13.72 -3.54 -10.65
N GLU A 20 12.94 -2.57 -10.17
CA GLU A 20 13.12 -1.92 -8.86
C GLU A 20 13.10 -2.90 -7.68
N PHE A 21 12.32 -3.98 -7.80
CA PHE A 21 12.23 -5.02 -6.78
C PHE A 21 12.99 -6.29 -7.19
N TYR A 22 13.85 -6.22 -8.21
CA TYR A 22 14.61 -7.34 -8.75
C TYR A 22 16.08 -7.23 -8.33
N SER A 23 16.35 -7.27 -7.02
CA SER A 23 17.72 -7.39 -6.50
C SER A 23 17.92 -8.72 -5.77
N ASN A 24 19.16 -9.21 -5.79
CA ASN A 24 19.55 -10.42 -5.04
C ASN A 24 19.34 -10.23 -3.54
N GLU A 25 19.56 -9.02 -3.03
CA GLU A 25 19.32 -8.66 -1.64
C GLU A 25 17.85 -8.82 -1.24
N PHE A 26 16.92 -8.30 -2.06
CA PHE A 26 15.49 -8.51 -1.85
C PHE A 26 15.12 -9.99 -1.88
N ASN A 27 15.65 -10.75 -2.86
CA ASN A 27 15.36 -12.17 -2.96
C ASN A 27 15.86 -12.95 -1.73
N ASN A 28 17.05 -12.63 -1.22
CA ASN A 28 17.60 -13.24 -0.02
C ASN A 28 16.78 -12.88 1.23
N PHE A 29 16.35 -11.61 1.35
CA PHE A 29 15.47 -11.17 2.43
C PHE A 29 14.16 -11.98 2.49
N TYR A 30 13.47 -12.13 1.35
CA TYR A 30 12.20 -12.87 1.31
C TYR A 30 12.41 -14.37 1.57
N LYS A 31 13.49 -14.97 1.06
CA LYS A 31 13.85 -16.37 1.36
C LYS A 31 14.10 -16.57 2.86
N ALA A 32 14.89 -15.71 3.50
CA ALA A 32 15.16 -15.77 4.93
C ALA A 32 13.88 -15.63 5.78
N LYS A 33 12.90 -14.85 5.31
CA LYS A 33 11.58 -14.71 5.95
C LYS A 33 10.57 -15.82 5.58
N GLY A 34 10.92 -16.71 4.65
CA GLY A 34 10.02 -17.74 4.14
C GLY A 34 8.84 -17.18 3.34
N ILE A 35 8.98 -16.01 2.74
CA ILE A 35 7.94 -15.34 1.95
C ILE A 35 8.08 -15.77 0.49
N ARG A 36 7.03 -16.36 -0.09
CA ARG A 36 7.03 -16.70 -1.53
C ARG A 36 6.77 -15.47 -2.39
N ARG A 37 7.64 -15.20 -3.36
CA ARG A 37 7.43 -14.11 -4.33
C ARG A 37 6.70 -14.59 -5.57
N TYR A 38 5.80 -13.76 -6.07
CA TYR A 38 5.16 -13.88 -7.37
C TYR A 38 5.42 -12.60 -8.15
N LEU A 39 5.89 -12.72 -9.38
CA LEU A 39 6.02 -11.60 -10.31
C LEU A 39 4.83 -11.64 -11.25
N THR A 40 4.20 -10.49 -11.48
CA THR A 40 3.14 -10.39 -12.51
C THR A 40 3.74 -10.54 -13.90
N VAL A 41 2.94 -11.00 -14.86
CA VAL A 41 3.39 -11.05 -16.26
C VAL A 41 3.59 -9.62 -16.76
N ARG A 42 4.66 -9.37 -17.54
CA ARG A 42 4.88 -8.06 -18.16
C ARG A 42 3.64 -7.67 -18.97
N HIS A 43 3.28 -6.38 -18.92
CA HIS A 43 2.10 -5.82 -19.59
C HIS A 43 0.74 -6.32 -19.09
N THR A 44 0.66 -7.00 -17.93
CA THR A 44 -0.62 -7.38 -17.29
C THR A 44 -0.90 -6.54 -16.04
N LEU A 45 -1.20 -5.24 -16.24
CA LEU A 45 -1.53 -4.30 -15.16
C LEU A 45 -2.72 -4.78 -14.29
N GLN A 46 -3.67 -5.49 -14.91
CA GLN A 46 -4.83 -6.08 -14.25
C GLN A 46 -4.47 -7.01 -13.07
N GLN A 47 -3.31 -7.69 -13.12
CA GLN A 47 -2.86 -8.58 -12.03
C GLN A 47 -2.46 -7.82 -10.76
N ASN A 48 -2.22 -6.52 -10.87
CA ASN A 48 -1.87 -5.63 -9.75
C ASN A 48 -2.96 -4.59 -9.47
N GLY A 49 -4.15 -4.74 -10.06
CA GLY A 49 -5.20 -3.72 -10.02
C GLY A 49 -5.73 -3.38 -8.62
N VAL A 50 -5.58 -4.26 -7.62
CA VAL A 50 -5.91 -3.93 -6.22
C VAL A 50 -4.90 -2.95 -5.66
N THR A 51 -3.60 -3.23 -5.81
CA THR A 51 -2.52 -2.35 -5.35
C THR A 51 -2.55 -1.01 -6.09
N GLU A 52 -2.75 -1.02 -7.40
CA GLU A 52 -2.82 0.20 -8.21
C GLU A 52 -4.00 1.08 -7.81
N ARG A 53 -5.20 0.50 -7.63
CA ARG A 53 -6.37 1.25 -7.14
C ARG A 53 -6.14 1.81 -5.74
N MET A 54 -5.51 1.04 -4.85
CA MET A 54 -5.20 1.52 -3.50
C MET A 54 -4.21 2.69 -3.51
N ASN A 55 -3.14 2.58 -4.30
CA ASN A 55 -2.15 3.65 -4.44
C ASN A 55 -2.75 4.91 -5.06
N LYS A 56 -3.60 4.74 -6.08
CA LYS A 56 -4.34 5.85 -6.71
C LYS A 56 -5.26 6.53 -5.69
N ASN A 57 -6.08 5.77 -4.97
CA ASN A 57 -6.98 6.30 -3.93
C ASN A 57 -6.21 7.05 -2.84
N LEU A 58 -5.09 6.50 -2.36
CA LEU A 58 -4.24 7.17 -1.37
C LEU A 58 -3.77 8.54 -1.89
N MET A 59 -3.23 8.60 -3.11
CA MET A 59 -2.75 9.85 -3.69
C MET A 59 -3.87 10.85 -3.97
N GLU A 60 -5.04 10.38 -4.43
CA GLU A 60 -6.22 11.24 -4.59
C GLU A 60 -6.64 11.87 -3.26
N ASN A 61 -6.66 11.10 -2.17
CA ASN A 61 -6.97 11.63 -0.83
C ASN A 61 -5.93 12.66 -0.36
N VAL A 62 -4.64 12.41 -0.60
CA VAL A 62 -3.57 13.37 -0.27
C VAL A 62 -3.77 14.69 -1.00
N MET A 63 -4.01 14.62 -2.32
CA MET A 63 -4.22 15.82 -3.14
C MET A 63 -5.50 16.56 -2.75
N CYS A 64 -6.57 15.82 -2.43
CA CYS A 64 -7.82 16.38 -1.92
C CYS A 64 -7.62 17.10 -0.58
N MET A 65 -6.92 16.49 0.38
CA MET A 65 -6.61 17.10 1.68
C MET A 65 -5.81 18.39 1.55
N LEU A 66 -4.77 18.40 0.70
CA LEU A 66 -3.98 19.60 0.44
C LEU A 66 -4.81 20.70 -0.24
N SER A 67 -5.61 20.34 -1.24
CA SER A 67 -6.49 21.28 -1.93
C SER A 67 -7.54 21.88 -0.99
N ASN A 68 -8.12 21.08 -0.10
CA ASN A 68 -9.15 21.52 0.83
C ASN A 68 -8.60 22.39 1.98
N SER A 69 -7.36 22.11 2.42
CA SER A 69 -6.70 22.89 3.47
C SER A 69 -5.98 24.15 2.96
N GLY A 70 -5.83 24.30 1.64
CA GLY A 70 -5.05 25.39 1.04
C GLY A 70 -3.55 25.29 1.30
N LEU A 71 -3.06 24.10 1.72
CA LEU A 71 -1.66 23.90 2.07
C LEU A 71 -0.79 23.61 0.85
N SER A 72 0.47 24.06 0.92
CA SER A 72 1.47 23.80 -0.11
C SER A 72 1.83 22.31 -0.21
N LYS A 73 2.31 21.89 -1.39
CA LYS A 73 2.80 20.53 -1.65
C LYS A 73 3.99 20.12 -0.77
N ILE A 74 4.62 21.05 -0.06
CA ILE A 74 5.65 20.75 0.94
C ILE A 74 5.10 19.81 2.03
N PHE A 75 3.80 19.88 2.32
CA PHE A 75 3.12 19.02 3.31
C PHE A 75 2.62 17.68 2.74
N LEU A 76 3.09 17.26 1.56
CA LEU A 76 2.69 15.98 0.93
C LEU A 76 2.95 14.78 1.85
N THR A 77 4.04 14.79 2.61
CA THR A 77 4.42 13.70 3.52
C THR A 77 3.46 13.57 4.72
N GLU A 78 3.09 14.70 5.30
CA GLU A 78 2.15 14.81 6.41
C GLU A 78 0.75 14.42 5.94
N ALA A 79 0.32 14.97 4.80
CA ALA A 79 -0.96 14.64 4.18
C ALA A 79 -1.04 13.15 3.82
N ALA A 80 0.05 12.55 3.30
CA ALA A 80 0.13 11.11 3.04
C ALA A 80 0.01 10.27 4.30
N SER A 81 0.63 10.69 5.40
CA SER A 81 0.54 9.99 6.68
C SER A 81 -0.89 10.03 7.23
N ILE A 82 -1.57 11.18 7.13
CA ILE A 82 -2.96 11.36 7.55
C ILE A 82 -3.90 10.53 6.67
N ALA A 83 -3.74 10.59 5.34
CA ALA A 83 -4.54 9.81 4.40
C ALA A 83 -4.36 8.30 4.64
N TYR A 84 -3.12 7.84 4.84
CA TYR A 84 -2.83 6.45 5.19
C TYR A 84 -3.55 6.03 6.48
N PHE A 85 -3.50 6.87 7.51
CA PHE A 85 -4.17 6.60 8.79
C PHE A 85 -5.69 6.50 8.63
N ILE A 86 -6.30 7.41 7.87
CA ILE A 86 -7.75 7.43 7.63
C ILE A 86 -8.19 6.19 6.85
N ILE A 87 -7.49 5.83 5.77
CA ILE A 87 -7.86 4.69 4.92
C ILE A 87 -7.71 3.36 5.66
N ASN A 88 -6.67 3.22 6.50
CA ASN A 88 -6.38 1.97 7.21
C ASN A 88 -7.09 1.85 8.57
N ARG A 89 -7.87 2.85 8.99
CA ARG A 89 -8.78 2.68 10.13
C ARG A 89 -10.02 1.88 9.71
N PRO A 90 -10.50 0.94 10.54
CA PRO A 90 -11.82 0.36 10.32
C PRO A 90 -12.86 1.48 10.34
N SER A 91 -13.67 1.57 9.29
CA SER A 91 -14.74 2.55 9.20
C SER A 91 -15.74 2.36 10.34
N LEU A 92 -16.15 3.45 10.99
CA LEU A 92 -17.31 3.48 11.89
C LEU A 92 -18.59 2.93 11.23
N ILE A 93 -18.62 2.86 9.88
CA ILE A 93 -19.69 2.27 9.06
C ILE A 93 -19.91 0.78 9.39
N ALA A 94 -18.88 0.04 9.85
CA ALA A 94 -19.03 -1.36 10.25
C ALA A 94 -19.75 -1.53 11.61
N VAL A 95 -19.87 -0.46 12.41
CA VAL A 95 -20.55 -0.49 13.72
C VAL A 95 -22.06 -0.25 13.56
N GLU A 96 -22.48 0.57 12.58
CA GLU A 96 -23.91 0.81 12.30
C GLU A 96 -24.63 -0.35 11.60
N LYS A 97 -23.91 -1.29 10.96
CA LYS A 97 -24.51 -2.47 10.32
C LYS A 97 -24.65 -3.69 11.26
N ARG A 98 -24.52 -3.49 12.57
CA ARG A 98 -24.61 -4.54 13.60
C ARG A 98 -25.57 -4.21 14.76
N LEU A 99 -26.46 -3.26 14.57
CA LEU A 99 -27.66 -3.02 15.39
C LEU A 99 -28.89 -3.21 14.50
#